data_AF-A0A2W6ATS0-F1
#
_entry.id   AF-A0A2W6ATS0-F1
#
_cell.length_a   1.000
_cell.length_b   1.000
_cell.length_c   1.000
_cell.angle_alpha   90.00
_cell.angle_beta   90.00
_cell.angle_gamma   90.00
#
_symmetry.space_group_name_H-M   'P 1'
#
loop_
_entity.id
_entity.type
_entity.pdbx_description
1 polymer ?
#
loop_
_entity_poly.entity_id
_entity_poly.type
_entity_poly.pdbx_seq_one_letter_code
_entity_poly.pdbx_strand_id
1 'polypeptide(L)'
;MEEVQHEVEAYLSHVGFPASKEELINGLLARNAPGRMIALVERLPQDHYQGQRDVRHDLEEVSHVHSQEVAPARTYDDFLAVVLRHVGDIHHTSKEAYNRIVEHVIHIAEQQGTLDRSDARAMEQRLDAAFADLRGTMSEVYDYRAPINPRQDLPRERE
;
A
#
# COMPACT_ATOMS: atom_id res chain seq x y z
N MET A 1 -4.13 -6.28 16.00
CA MET A 1 -3.95 -4.91 15.45
C MET A 1 -3.06 -4.02 16.29
N GLU A 2 -3.18 -4.05 17.63
CA GLU A 2 -2.25 -3.34 18.53
C GLU A 2 -0.78 -3.67 18.25
N GLU A 3 -0.49 -4.90 17.80
CA GLU A 3 0.86 -5.35 17.46
C GLU A 3 1.52 -4.53 16.31
N VAL A 4 0.81 -4.30 15.19
CA VAL A 4 1.36 -3.52 14.06
C VAL A 4 1.51 -2.05 14.43
N GLN A 5 0.60 -1.51 15.24
CA GLN A 5 0.70 -0.13 15.72
C GLN A 5 1.95 0.05 16.59
N HIS A 6 2.18 -0.85 17.56
CA HIS A 6 3.37 -0.82 18.40
C HIS A 6 4.67 -1.06 17.61
N GLU A 7 4.63 -1.90 16.58
CA GLU A 7 5.75 -2.05 15.64
C GLU A 7 6.04 -0.72 14.94
N VAL A 8 5.02 -0.03 14.39
CA VAL A 8 5.23 1.25 13.70
C VAL A 8 5.78 2.30 14.67
N GLU A 9 5.24 2.38 15.89
CA GLU A 9 5.72 3.30 16.93
C GLU A 9 7.20 3.10 17.29
N ALA A 10 7.66 1.84 17.39
CA ALA A 10 9.06 1.52 17.67
C ALA A 10 10.00 1.99 16.55
N TYR A 11 9.54 1.96 15.30
CA TYR A 11 10.32 2.45 14.18
C TYR A 11 10.30 3.99 14.11
N LEU A 12 9.17 4.60 14.48
CA LEU A 12 8.98 6.05 14.48
C LEU A 12 9.66 6.77 15.65
N SER A 13 10.06 6.06 16.71
CA SER A 13 10.72 6.67 17.89
C SER A 13 12.06 7.34 17.58
N HIS A 14 12.60 7.13 16.38
CA HIS A 14 13.87 7.69 15.92
C HIS A 14 13.71 8.78 14.87
N VAL A 15 12.47 9.13 14.52
CA VAL A 15 12.17 10.20 13.57
C VAL A 15 12.23 11.55 14.29
N GLY A 16 12.98 12.50 13.72
CA GLY A 16 12.95 13.89 14.17
C GLY A 16 11.70 14.58 13.67
N PHE A 17 10.85 15.06 14.58
CA PHE A 17 9.68 15.87 14.23
C PHE A 17 10.04 17.37 14.22
N PRO A 18 9.38 18.20 13.38
CA PRO A 18 8.30 17.87 12.44
C PRO A 18 8.81 17.01 11.26
N ALA A 19 7.95 16.10 10.79
CA ALA A 19 8.28 15.15 9.72
C ALA A 19 7.14 15.04 8.72
N SER A 20 7.50 14.92 7.45
CA SER A 20 6.58 14.59 6.36
C SER A 20 6.25 13.10 6.33
N LYS A 21 5.10 12.73 5.76
CA LYS A 21 4.71 11.33 5.53
C LYS A 21 5.77 10.58 4.72
N GLU A 22 6.41 11.25 3.76
CA GLU A 22 7.52 10.68 2.99
C GLU A 22 8.73 10.36 3.88
N GLU A 23 9.10 11.24 4.81
CA GLU A 23 10.17 10.97 5.79
C GLU A 23 9.82 9.80 6.72
N LEU A 24 8.55 9.64 7.09
CA LEU A 24 8.10 8.47 7.86
C LEU A 24 8.28 7.17 7.06
N ILE A 25 7.84 7.16 5.80
CA ILE A 25 7.97 6.02 4.89
C ILE A 25 9.45 5.69 4.65
N ASN A 26 10.28 6.70 4.38
CA ASN A 26 11.72 6.53 4.19
C ASN A 26 12.39 5.96 5.45
N GLY A 27 11.97 6.40 6.64
CA GLY A 27 12.44 5.84 7.92
C GLY A 27 12.10 4.36 8.09
N LEU A 28 10.90 3.95 7.67
CA LEU A 28 10.47 2.55 7.65
C LEU A 28 11.27 1.73 6.64
N LEU A 29 11.42 2.22 5.41
CA LEU A 29 12.19 1.57 4.36
C LEU A 29 13.66 1.39 4.75
N ALA A 30 14.29 2.41 5.32
CA ALA A 30 15.69 2.37 5.77
C ALA A 30 15.94 1.29 6.84
N ARG A 31 14.89 0.88 7.55
CA ARG A 31 14.94 -0.15 8.60
C ARG A 31 14.39 -1.50 8.13
N ASN A 32 14.16 -1.67 6.82
CA ASN A 32 13.54 -2.86 6.22
C ASN A 32 12.22 -3.23 6.92
N ALA A 33 11.38 -2.24 7.20
CA ALA A 33 10.07 -2.50 7.77
C ALA A 33 9.23 -3.37 6.81
N PRO A 34 8.42 -4.30 7.34
CA PRO A 34 7.44 -5.04 6.57
C PRO A 34 6.54 -4.17 5.69
N GLY A 35 6.13 -4.72 4.55
CA GLY A 35 5.29 -4.03 3.59
C GLY A 35 3.98 -3.53 4.19
N ARG A 36 3.37 -4.35 5.04
CA ARG A 36 2.15 -4.01 5.79
C ARG A 36 2.26 -2.74 6.65
N MET A 37 3.46 -2.42 7.16
CA MET A 37 3.68 -1.22 7.99
C MET A 37 3.76 0.03 7.11
N ILE A 38 4.46 -0.10 5.97
CA ILE A 38 4.55 0.96 4.97
C ILE A 38 3.17 1.28 4.40
N ALA A 39 2.38 0.26 4.06
CA ALA A 39 1.00 0.40 3.61
C ALA A 39 0.12 1.19 4.60
N LEU A 40 0.31 0.95 5.91
CA LEU A 40 -0.43 1.66 6.95
C LEU A 40 -0.03 3.14 7.01
N VAL A 41 1.26 3.45 6.91
CA VAL A 41 1.77 4.84 6.90
C VAL A 41 1.42 5.58 5.61
N GLU A 42 1.40 4.91 4.45
CA GLU A 42 0.97 5.50 3.17
C GLU A 42 -0.48 6.00 3.21
N ARG A 43 -1.31 5.38 4.06
CA ARG A 43 -2.74 5.68 4.22
C ARG A 43 -3.04 6.79 5.21
N LEU A 44 -2.02 7.33 5.87
CA LEU A 44 -2.14 8.46 6.76
C LEU A 44 -2.68 9.71 6.04
N PRO A 45 -3.66 10.43 6.64
CA PRO A 45 -4.39 11.51 5.96
C PRO A 45 -3.57 12.79 5.84
N GLN A 46 -2.66 13.06 6.77
CA GLN A 46 -1.82 14.26 6.74
C GLN A 46 -0.52 13.99 5.99
N ASP A 47 -0.03 15.00 5.26
CA ASP A 47 1.27 14.95 4.61
C ASP A 47 2.41 15.39 5.54
N HIS A 48 2.11 16.11 6.62
CA HIS A 48 3.08 16.61 7.59
C HIS A 48 2.56 16.44 9.01
N TYR A 49 3.42 15.94 9.89
CA TYR A 49 3.11 15.71 11.30
C TYR A 49 4.01 16.55 12.20
N GLN A 50 3.41 17.20 13.20
CA GLN A 50 4.12 18.05 14.14
C GLN A 50 4.74 17.24 15.29
N GLY A 51 4.19 16.07 15.59
CA GLY A 51 4.74 15.19 16.60
C GLY A 51 4.24 13.75 16.50
N GLN A 52 4.90 12.87 17.25
CA GLN A 52 4.57 11.44 17.31
C GLN A 52 3.13 11.18 17.76
N ARG A 53 2.55 12.06 18.59
CA ARG A 53 1.17 11.93 19.07
C ARG A 53 0.15 12.06 17.94
N ASP A 54 0.40 12.97 16.99
CA ASP A 54 -0.47 13.19 15.85
C ASP A 54 -0.43 11.98 14.91
N VAL A 55 0.77 11.45 14.66
CA VAL A 55 0.94 10.22 13.87
C VAL A 55 0.21 9.05 14.50
N ARG A 56 0.36 8.86 15.82
CA ARG A 56 -0.31 7.76 16.54
C ARG A 56 -1.84 7.86 16.45
N HIS A 57 -2.40 9.05 16.66
CA HIS A 57 -3.85 9.24 16.56
C HIS A 57 -4.38 8.82 15.18
N ASP A 58 -3.71 9.26 14.11
CA ASP A 58 -4.15 8.95 12.76
C ASP A 58 -3.88 7.47 12.39
N LEU A 59 -2.80 6.88 12.91
CA LEU A 59 -2.56 5.43 12.79
C LEU A 59 -3.67 4.61 13.45
N GLU A 60 -4.13 5.00 14.64
CA GLU A 60 -5.24 4.34 15.33
C GLU A 60 -6.52 4.39 14.49
N GLU A 61 -6.84 5.57 13.93
CA GLU A 61 -8.02 5.76 13.10
C GLU A 61 -7.97 4.93 11.81
N VAL A 62 -6.88 5.02 11.05
CA VAL A 62 -6.69 4.27 9.80
C VAL A 62 -6.75 2.76 10.06
N SER A 63 -6.06 2.31 11.11
CA SER A 63 -6.05 0.90 11.51
C SER A 63 -7.46 0.40 11.84
N HIS A 64 -8.24 1.19 12.58
CA HIS A 64 -9.62 0.86 12.93
C HIS A 64 -10.51 0.75 11.68
N VAL A 65 -10.43 1.71 10.76
CA VAL A 65 -11.19 1.69 9.49
C VAL A 65 -10.84 0.45 8.67
N HIS A 66 -9.54 0.16 8.47
CA HIS A 66 -9.10 -1.01 7.73
C HIS A 66 -9.62 -2.32 8.36
N SER A 67 -9.57 -2.42 9.69
CA SER A 67 -10.15 -3.57 10.38
C SER A 67 -11.63 -3.76 10.11
N GLN A 68 -12.41 -2.68 10.10
CA GLN A 68 -13.85 -2.76 9.82
C GLN A 68 -14.13 -3.17 8.37
N GLU A 69 -13.29 -2.73 7.42
CA GLU A 69 -13.42 -3.12 6.01
C GLU A 69 -13.05 -4.57 5.74
N VAL A 70 -12.06 -5.11 6.46
CA VAL A 70 -11.64 -6.52 6.36
C VAL A 70 -12.56 -7.46 7.14
N ALA A 71 -13.13 -7.00 8.26
CA ALA A 71 -13.99 -7.82 9.14
C ALA A 71 -15.13 -8.59 8.46
N PRO A 72 -15.81 -8.10 7.40
CA PRO A 72 -16.83 -8.87 6.69
C PRO A 72 -16.29 -9.78 5.59
N ALA A 73 -15.03 -9.64 5.15
CA ALA A 73 -14.49 -10.41 4.03
C ALA A 73 -14.35 -11.89 4.38
N ARG A 74 -14.87 -12.79 3.53
CA ARG A 74 -14.80 -14.24 3.77
C ARG A 74 -14.30 -15.01 2.56
N THR A 75 -14.47 -14.46 1.37
CA THR A 75 -14.12 -15.09 0.11
C THR A 75 -12.98 -14.35 -0.57
N TYR A 76 -12.36 -15.02 -1.54
CA TYR A 76 -11.32 -14.41 -2.37
C TYR A 76 -11.79 -13.09 -3.02
N ASP A 77 -13.02 -13.06 -3.55
CA ASP A 77 -13.56 -11.88 -4.20
C ASP A 77 -13.76 -10.71 -3.20
N ASP A 78 -14.14 -11.03 -1.95
CA ASP A 78 -14.25 -10.01 -0.90
C ASP A 78 -12.88 -9.41 -0.57
N PHE A 79 -11.86 -10.27 -0.38
CA PHE A 79 -10.50 -9.80 -0.10
C PHE A 79 -9.92 -9.01 -1.27
N LEU A 80 -10.15 -9.47 -2.50
CA LEU A 80 -9.73 -8.74 -3.69
C LEU A 80 -10.41 -7.37 -3.78
N ALA A 81 -11.71 -7.27 -3.49
CA ALA A 81 -12.43 -6.01 -3.48
C ALA A 81 -11.87 -5.02 -2.44
N VAL A 82 -11.53 -5.52 -1.25
CA VAL A 82 -10.88 -4.73 -0.20
C VAL A 82 -9.50 -4.25 -0.67
N VAL A 83 -8.67 -5.15 -1.20
CA VAL A 83 -7.34 -4.79 -1.74
C VAL A 83 -7.44 -3.74 -2.82
N LEU A 84 -8.32 -3.91 -3.82
CA LEU A 84 -8.49 -2.96 -4.91
C LEU A 84 -8.94 -1.58 -4.42
N ARG A 85 -9.82 -1.52 -3.42
CA ARG A 85 -10.22 -0.24 -2.79
C ARG A 85 -9.03 0.44 -2.10
N HIS A 86 -8.16 -0.35 -1.47
CA HIS A 86 -6.95 0.15 -0.80
C HIS A 86 -5.78 0.40 -1.76
N VAL A 87 -5.84 -0.06 -2.99
CA VAL A 87 -4.84 0.24 -4.03
C VAL A 87 -5.23 1.49 -4.82
N GLY A 88 -6.53 1.67 -5.11
CA GLY A 88 -7.00 2.77 -5.95
C GLY A 88 -6.79 2.46 -7.43
N ASP A 89 -5.93 3.22 -8.12
CA ASP A 89 -5.66 3.02 -9.54
C ASP A 89 -4.67 1.87 -9.77
N ILE A 90 -5.21 0.71 -10.15
CA ILE A 90 -4.44 -0.51 -10.39
C ILE A 90 -3.52 -0.40 -11.62
N HIS A 91 -3.84 0.45 -12.61
CA HIS A 91 -3.04 0.55 -13.84
C HIS A 91 -1.71 1.28 -13.61
N HIS A 92 -1.72 2.24 -12.69
CA HIS A 92 -0.55 3.04 -12.31
C HIS A 92 0.16 2.53 -11.04
N THR A 93 -0.42 1.55 -10.36
CA THR A 93 0.17 0.91 -9.18
C THR A 93 1.33 -0.01 -9.55
N SER A 94 2.37 -0.02 -8.70
CA SER A 94 3.45 -1.00 -8.79
C SER A 94 3.06 -2.32 -8.12
N LYS A 95 3.66 -3.42 -8.58
CA LYS A 95 3.45 -4.74 -7.95
C LYS A 95 3.78 -4.71 -6.46
N GLU A 96 4.86 -4.01 -6.09
CA GLU A 96 5.25 -3.88 -4.69
C GLU A 96 4.19 -3.17 -3.85
N ALA A 97 3.66 -2.03 -4.32
CA ALA A 97 2.62 -1.30 -3.60
C ALA A 97 1.36 -2.15 -3.44
N TYR A 98 0.95 -2.87 -4.48
CA TYR A 98 -0.15 -3.83 -4.40
C TYR A 98 0.13 -4.93 -3.35
N ASN A 99 1.32 -5.53 -3.37
CA ASN A 99 1.68 -6.60 -2.44
C ASN A 99 1.72 -6.14 -0.98
N ARG A 100 2.13 -4.90 -0.71
CA ARG A 100 2.08 -4.33 0.64
C ARG A 100 0.65 -4.25 1.18
N ILE A 101 -0.30 -3.89 0.32
CA ILE A 101 -1.73 -3.84 0.67
C ILE A 101 -2.27 -5.25 0.89
N VAL A 102 -1.92 -6.21 0.03
CA VAL A 102 -2.28 -7.63 0.22
C VAL A 102 -1.77 -8.15 1.56
N GLU A 103 -0.49 -7.96 1.86
CA GLU A 103 0.11 -8.37 3.15
C GLU A 103 -0.66 -7.76 4.32
N HIS A 104 -1.00 -6.48 4.24
CA HIS A 104 -1.74 -5.78 5.29
C HIS A 104 -3.16 -6.35 5.50
N VAL A 105 -3.92 -6.52 4.42
CA VAL A 105 -5.30 -7.06 4.46
C VAL A 105 -5.32 -8.48 5.02
N ILE A 106 -4.40 -9.33 4.56
CA ILE A 106 -4.31 -10.72 5.04
C ILE A 106 -3.89 -10.76 6.51
N HIS A 107 -2.94 -9.93 6.92
CA HIS A 107 -2.53 -9.86 8.32
C HIS A 107 -3.68 -9.44 9.25
N ILE A 108 -4.52 -8.48 8.84
CA ILE A 108 -5.72 -8.11 9.61
C ILE A 108 -6.68 -9.30 9.71
N ALA A 109 -6.90 -10.02 8.60
CA ALA A 109 -7.79 -11.18 8.58
C ALA A 109 -7.30 -12.31 9.49
N GLU A 110 -6.00 -12.58 9.54
CA GLU A 110 -5.38 -13.53 10.48
C GLU A 110 -5.60 -13.10 11.94
N GLN A 111 -5.35 -11.83 12.25
CA GLN A 111 -5.46 -11.27 13.61
C GLN A 111 -6.91 -11.29 14.12
N GLN A 112 -7.88 -11.14 13.23
CA GLN A 112 -9.31 -11.23 13.57
C GLN A 112 -9.82 -12.68 13.64
N GLY A 113 -9.01 -13.67 13.26
CA GLY A 113 -9.41 -15.08 13.18
C GLY A 113 -10.37 -15.37 12.02
N THR A 114 -10.45 -14.46 11.04
CA THR A 114 -11.25 -14.64 9.82
C THR A 114 -10.61 -15.64 8.87
N LEU A 115 -9.27 -15.64 8.81
CA LEU A 115 -8.47 -16.63 8.12
C LEU A 115 -7.55 -17.32 9.13
N ASP A 116 -7.39 -18.63 9.01
CA ASP A 116 -6.30 -19.32 9.69
C ASP A 116 -4.97 -19.09 8.95
N ARG A 117 -3.86 -19.47 9.58
CA ARG A 117 -2.51 -19.22 9.03
C ARG A 117 -2.25 -19.94 7.69
N SER A 118 -2.86 -21.09 7.47
CA SER A 118 -2.70 -21.85 6.22
C SER A 118 -3.51 -21.20 5.11
N ASP A 119 -4.76 -20.84 5.41
CA ASP A 119 -5.68 -20.18 4.49
C ASP A 119 -5.22 -18.78 4.13
N ALA A 120 -4.67 -18.03 5.08
CA ALA A 120 -4.09 -16.71 4.88
C ALA A 120 -2.93 -16.75 3.87
N ARG A 121 -2.01 -17.71 4.01
CA ARG A 121 -0.91 -17.92 3.05
C ARG A 121 -1.43 -18.29 1.65
N ALA A 122 -2.43 -19.16 1.58
CA ALA A 122 -3.02 -19.53 0.30
C ALA A 122 -3.72 -18.34 -0.37
N MET A 123 -4.43 -17.53 0.42
CA MET A 123 -5.12 -16.33 -0.04
C MET A 123 -4.12 -15.26 -0.51
N GLU A 124 -3.05 -15.02 0.25
CA GLU A 124 -1.97 -14.09 -0.10
C GLU A 124 -1.33 -14.46 -1.45
N GLN A 125 -0.95 -15.73 -1.64
CA GLN A 125 -0.39 -16.22 -2.91
C GLN A 125 -1.35 -16.04 -4.08
N ARG A 126 -2.65 -16.29 -3.85
CA ARG A 126 -3.67 -16.13 -4.87
C ARG A 126 -3.87 -14.65 -5.24
N LEU A 127 -3.87 -13.75 -4.27
CA LEU A 127 -3.99 -12.31 -4.50
C LEU A 127 -2.74 -11.72 -5.18
N ASP A 128 -1.53 -12.18 -4.83
CA ASP A 128 -0.28 -11.78 -5.50
C ASP A 128 -0.28 -12.22 -6.97
N ALA A 129 -0.76 -13.44 -7.27
CA ALA A 129 -0.91 -13.92 -8.64
C ALA A 129 -1.91 -13.09 -9.46
N ALA A 130 -2.97 -12.58 -8.81
CA ALA A 130 -4.02 -11.80 -9.46
C ALA A 130 -3.51 -10.48 -10.07
N PHE A 131 -2.43 -9.91 -9.53
CA PHE A 131 -1.90 -8.62 -10.03
C PHE A 131 -1.60 -8.63 -11.53
N ALA A 132 -1.06 -9.75 -12.04
CA ALA A 132 -0.73 -9.89 -13.45
C ALA A 132 -1.98 -9.90 -14.35
N ASP A 133 -3.05 -10.55 -13.88
CA ASP A 133 -4.32 -10.63 -14.61
C ASP A 133 -5.08 -9.30 -14.55
N LEU A 134 -5.03 -8.60 -13.41
CA LEU A 134 -5.71 -7.32 -13.17
C LEU A 134 -5.14 -6.17 -14.01
N ARG A 135 -3.83 -6.17 -14.28
CA ARG A 135 -3.19 -5.15 -15.12
C ARG A 135 -3.49 -5.33 -16.61
N GLY A 136 -4.14 -6.44 -16.98
CA GLY A 136 -4.17 -6.96 -18.34
C GLY A 136 -2.79 -7.52 -18.68
N THR A 137 -2.77 -8.63 -19.41
CA THR A 137 -1.54 -9.21 -19.97
C THR A 137 -0.66 -8.11 -20.57
N MET A 138 0.44 -7.73 -19.90
CA MET A 138 1.45 -6.78 -20.37
C MET A 138 2.26 -7.36 -21.55
N SER A 139 1.57 -7.79 -22.62
CA SER A 139 2.16 -8.28 -23.85
C SER A 139 1.63 -7.59 -25.12
N GLU A 140 0.75 -6.58 -25.02
CA GLU A 140 0.27 -5.87 -26.22
C GLU A 140 0.46 -4.33 -26.22
N VAL A 141 0.99 -3.69 -25.17
CA VAL A 141 1.15 -2.22 -25.14
C VAL A 141 2.54 -1.75 -24.70
N TYR A 142 3.59 -2.48 -25.09
CA TYR A 142 4.90 -1.88 -25.31
C TYR A 142 5.28 -2.13 -26.76
N ASP A 143 4.71 -1.33 -27.67
CA ASP A 143 5.31 -1.18 -28.98
C ASP A 143 6.64 -0.46 -28.80
N TYR A 144 7.73 -1.23 -28.70
CA TYR A 144 9.12 -0.77 -28.66
C TYR A 144 9.53 0.04 -29.92
N ARG A 145 8.58 0.41 -30.78
CA ARG A 145 8.78 1.22 -31.99
C ARG A 145 8.28 2.66 -31.89
N ALA A 146 7.73 3.13 -30.76
CA ALA A 146 7.48 4.56 -30.60
C ALA A 146 8.81 5.31 -30.43
N PRO A 147 9.25 6.16 -31.38
CA PRO A 147 10.49 6.90 -31.21
C PRO A 147 10.25 8.01 -30.19
N ILE A 148 10.94 7.93 -29.04
CA ILE A 148 11.03 9.03 -28.08
C ILE A 148 11.90 10.12 -28.71
N ASN A 149 11.28 11.12 -29.35
CA ASN A 149 11.98 12.33 -29.73
C ASN A 149 11.32 13.56 -29.07
N PRO A 150 11.82 14.01 -27.90
CA PRO A 150 11.19 15.05 -27.08
C PRO A 150 11.37 16.48 -27.65
N ARG A 151 11.64 16.62 -28.95
CA ARG A 151 11.87 17.91 -29.63
C ARG A 151 10.93 18.17 -30.81
N GLN A 152 9.97 17.29 -31.09
CA GLN A 152 9.04 17.48 -32.22
C GLN A 152 7.76 18.26 -31.91
N ASP A 153 7.43 18.52 -30.64
CA ASP A 153 6.19 19.21 -30.24
C ASP A 153 6.37 20.66 -29.76
N LEU A 154 7.51 21.30 -30.05
CA LEU A 154 7.58 22.75 -29.87
C LEU A 154 6.93 23.45 -31.08
N PRO A 155 5.89 24.29 -30.89
CA PRO A 155 5.40 25.13 -31.97
C PRO A 155 6.53 26.08 -32.39
N ARG A 156 6.91 26.03 -33.67
CA ARG A 156 7.79 27.05 -34.25
C ARG A 156 7.02 28.36 -34.25
N GLU A 157 7.44 29.30 -33.42
CA GLU A 157 7.10 30.71 -33.58
C GLU A 157 7.48 31.10 -35.02
N ARG A 158 6.48 31.52 -35.79
CA ARG A 158 6.70 32.08 -37.12
C ARG A 158 6.95 33.57 -36.95
N GLU A 159 8.13 34.03 -37.36
CA GLU A 159 8.33 35.42 -37.80
C GLU A 159 7.49 35.72 -39.04
#